data_AF-A0A2P7B3W3-F1
#
_entry.id   AF-A0A2P7B3W3-F1
#
_cell.length_a   1.000
_cell.length_b   1.000
_cell.length_c   1.000
_cell.angle_alpha   90.00
_cell.angle_beta   90.00
_cell.angle_gamma   90.00
#
_symmetry.space_group_name_H-M   'P 1'
#
loop_
_entity.id
_entity.type
_entity.pdbx_description
1 polymer ?
#
loop_
_entity_poly.entity_id
_entity_poly.type
_entity_poly.pdbx_seq_one_letter_code
_entity_poly.pdbx_strand_id
1 'polypeptide(L)'
;MANSYCVAGLGPGRQFTSLGQVVSINFCRAMARLLLLVFLAGCATERAEVATLPVTASPALQSSQTAQYRQSSGAFDLLYVTDRGPVTAPDSTLSYGAERAIFLSFGSVSTIPTRNSPSSKSKFRVSGISETGRFPATPYGVVATASGPRRPPTAVAAHEQAAALLQGEVARRLATAKRKEVVVFIHGYGNSFDDAALATGEICRTLQNQFVCIVLTWPAGGSRGFFFGYNVDRESSEFAVADLKKAIRIIAETKGVERLHLLAHSRGTDVLASIVQQLAIEAYVSRSSLWQRYKIANAVFFAPDIDLDVASSKLFAWVSDPDLPFGSKSSPSMFPPQGPMHLTVYSSPGDKALGVSTLLFGSALRLGQLAVARIPKDRSEAASQWAGANMEGLVDFIEYSGGRGFIGHSYFLSDPAVKADLVALIRDRVKAGDPRRQLVEIKRPFWRISDVQQASQ
;
A
#
# COMPACT_ATOMS: atom_id res chain seq x y z
N MET A 1 64.28 27.18 21.96
CA MET A 1 65.63 27.06 21.36
C MET A 1 65.80 25.63 20.87
N ALA A 2 66.40 25.51 19.69
CA ALA A 2 66.52 24.30 18.88
C ALA A 2 67.25 23.14 19.58
N ASN A 3 66.96 21.90 19.15
CA ASN A 3 67.99 21.10 18.50
C ASN A 3 67.41 19.90 17.75
N SER A 4 67.66 19.91 16.45
CA SER A 4 67.70 18.75 15.56
C SER A 4 68.87 17.84 15.93
N TYR A 5 68.82 16.54 15.59
CA TYR A 5 69.88 15.82 14.87
C TYR A 5 69.38 14.47 14.35
N CYS A 6 69.59 14.24 13.06
CA CYS A 6 69.52 12.93 12.39
C CYS A 6 70.84 12.17 12.62
N VAL A 7 70.81 10.84 12.79
CA VAL A 7 71.86 9.92 12.31
C VAL A 7 71.23 8.57 11.92
N ALA A 8 71.66 8.03 10.79
CA ALA A 8 71.24 6.79 10.15
C ALA A 8 71.96 5.54 10.68
N GLY A 9 71.39 4.35 10.45
CA GLY A 9 72.16 3.09 10.51
C GLY A 9 71.35 1.79 10.50
N LEU A 10 71.52 1.02 9.42
CA LEU A 10 71.52 -0.46 9.32
C LEU A 10 70.17 -1.22 9.26
N GLY A 11 69.88 -1.81 8.08
CA GLY A 11 68.94 -2.93 7.90
C GLY A 11 69.55 -4.29 8.31
N PRO A 12 68.97 -5.47 7.97
CA PRO A 12 67.93 -5.72 6.96
C PRO A 12 66.77 -6.65 7.41
N GLY A 13 65.75 -6.79 6.55
CA GLY A 13 65.01 -8.04 6.41
C GLY A 13 63.49 -7.97 6.65
N ARG A 14 62.71 -7.78 5.57
CA ARG A 14 61.58 -8.66 5.21
C ARG A 14 61.00 -8.26 3.85
N GLN A 15 60.84 -9.27 3.00
CA GLN A 15 60.26 -9.20 1.66
C GLN A 15 58.77 -8.83 1.74
N PHE A 16 58.33 -7.90 0.89
CA PHE A 16 56.92 -7.72 0.53
C PHE A 16 56.71 -8.30 -0.89
N THR A 17 55.88 -9.33 -1.01
CA THR A 17 55.36 -9.82 -2.28
C THR A 17 54.07 -9.07 -2.64
N SER A 18 53.96 -8.71 -3.93
CA SER A 18 52.93 -7.84 -4.49
C SER A 18 51.57 -8.54 -4.59
N LEU A 19 50.53 -7.91 -4.04
CA LEU A 19 49.12 -8.31 -4.17
C LEU A 19 48.30 -7.25 -4.95
N GLY A 20 48.96 -6.52 -5.85
CA GLY A 20 48.41 -5.31 -6.49
C GLY A 20 47.92 -5.44 -7.94
N GLN A 21 48.09 -6.58 -8.62
CA GLN A 21 47.82 -6.67 -10.07
C GLN A 21 46.69 -7.62 -10.50
N VAL A 22 46.10 -8.40 -9.59
CA VAL A 22 45.04 -9.37 -9.97
C VAL A 22 43.61 -8.83 -9.76
N VAL A 23 43.44 -7.74 -9.00
CA VAL A 23 42.10 -7.19 -8.67
C VAL A 23 41.56 -6.25 -9.76
N SER A 24 42.42 -5.61 -10.56
CA SER A 24 41.98 -4.60 -11.54
C SER A 24 41.37 -5.19 -12.84
N ILE A 25 41.82 -6.36 -13.27
CA ILE A 25 41.39 -6.95 -14.56
C ILE A 25 40.00 -7.61 -14.48
N ASN A 26 39.63 -8.13 -13.30
CA ASN A 26 38.31 -8.77 -13.10
C ASN A 26 37.17 -7.76 -12.94
N PHE A 27 37.46 -6.55 -12.44
CA PHE A 27 36.47 -5.48 -12.29
C PHE A 27 36.05 -4.88 -13.65
N CYS A 28 37.02 -4.66 -14.56
CA CYS A 28 36.74 -4.18 -15.92
C CYS A 28 35.98 -5.20 -16.79
N ARG A 29 36.22 -6.51 -16.59
CA ARG A 29 35.46 -7.57 -17.29
C ARG A 29 34.02 -7.72 -16.80
N ALA A 30 33.76 -7.40 -15.52
CA ALA A 30 32.40 -7.40 -14.96
C ALA A 30 31.57 -6.21 -15.47
N MET A 31 32.16 -5.02 -15.60
CA MET A 31 31.48 -3.85 -16.16
C MET A 31 31.19 -3.97 -17.66
N ALA A 32 32.08 -4.57 -18.45
CA ALA A 32 31.84 -4.79 -19.88
C ALA A 32 30.69 -5.80 -20.15
N ARG A 33 30.50 -6.80 -19.27
CA ARG A 33 29.38 -7.75 -19.36
C ARG A 33 28.03 -7.15 -18.92
N LEU A 34 28.05 -6.16 -18.02
CA LEU A 34 26.85 -5.44 -17.61
C LEU A 34 26.36 -4.46 -18.67
N LEU A 35 27.28 -3.86 -19.45
CA LEU A 35 26.95 -2.95 -20.56
C LEU A 35 26.44 -3.67 -21.82
N LEU A 36 26.82 -4.94 -22.04
CA LEU A 36 26.34 -5.71 -23.21
C LEU A 36 24.91 -6.26 -23.04
N LEU A 37 24.40 -6.39 -21.81
CA LEU A 37 23.04 -6.85 -21.52
C LEU A 37 21.97 -5.75 -21.67
N VAL A 38 22.37 -4.49 -21.84
CA VAL A 38 21.45 -3.35 -21.95
C VAL A 38 21.05 -3.05 -23.41
N PHE A 39 21.69 -3.66 -24.41
CA PHE A 39 21.44 -3.37 -25.84
C PHE A 39 20.72 -4.46 -26.66
N LEU A 40 20.18 -5.52 -26.03
CA LEU A 40 19.50 -6.62 -26.75
C LEU A 40 18.04 -6.85 -26.30
N ALA A 41 17.26 -5.78 -26.15
CA ALA A 41 15.81 -5.84 -26.10
C ALA A 41 15.19 -5.05 -27.27
N GLY A 42 15.57 -5.43 -28.49
CA GLY A 42 14.88 -5.04 -29.72
C GLY A 42 13.66 -5.93 -29.93
N CYS A 43 12.49 -5.32 -30.11
CA CYS A 43 11.22 -6.00 -30.29
C CYS A 43 11.14 -6.68 -31.67
N ALA A 44 10.73 -7.95 -31.69
CA ALA A 44 10.17 -8.61 -32.87
C ALA A 44 8.74 -9.05 -32.52
N THR A 45 7.76 -8.42 -33.15
CA THR A 45 6.32 -8.75 -33.05
C THR A 45 5.94 -9.67 -34.18
N GLU A 46 5.57 -10.92 -33.86
CA GLU A 46 4.77 -11.76 -34.76
C GLU A 46 3.27 -11.45 -34.58
N ARG A 47 2.60 -11.23 -35.71
CA ARG A 47 1.14 -11.06 -35.80
C ARG A 47 0.49 -12.43 -35.65
N ALA A 48 -0.40 -12.58 -34.68
CA ALA A 48 -1.41 -13.62 -34.68
C ALA A 48 -2.76 -12.98 -35.04
N GLU A 49 -3.27 -13.35 -36.22
CA GLU A 49 -4.57 -12.99 -36.74
C GLU A 49 -5.61 -13.90 -36.06
N VAL A 50 -6.52 -13.32 -35.25
CA VAL A 50 -7.61 -14.07 -34.63
C VAL A 50 -8.91 -13.74 -35.36
N ALA A 51 -9.51 -14.79 -35.93
CA ALA A 51 -10.77 -14.75 -36.65
C ALA A 51 -11.93 -14.30 -35.75
N THR A 52 -12.66 -13.27 -36.17
CA THR A 52 -13.92 -12.82 -35.58
C THR A 52 -15.09 -13.68 -36.07
N LEU A 53 -15.87 -14.25 -35.15
CA LEU A 53 -17.21 -14.74 -35.44
C LEU A 53 -18.25 -13.63 -35.15
N PRO A 54 -19.29 -13.46 -35.99
CA PRO A 54 -20.25 -12.39 -35.84
C PRO A 54 -21.35 -12.77 -34.83
N VAL A 55 -21.64 -11.86 -33.89
CA VAL A 55 -22.88 -11.92 -33.09
C VAL A 55 -23.91 -11.01 -33.73
N THR A 56 -24.99 -11.61 -34.19
CA THR A 56 -26.18 -10.99 -34.77
C THR A 56 -26.90 -10.13 -33.75
N ALA A 57 -27.20 -8.88 -34.12
CA ALA A 57 -28.05 -7.98 -33.36
C ALA A 57 -29.54 -8.23 -33.66
N SER A 58 -30.40 -7.99 -32.67
CA SER A 58 -31.83 -7.72 -32.88
C SER A 58 -32.34 -6.67 -31.88
N PRO A 59 -33.35 -5.87 -32.24
CA PRO A 59 -33.50 -4.52 -31.72
C PRO A 59 -34.64 -4.35 -30.69
N ALA A 60 -34.40 -3.39 -29.80
CA ALA A 60 -35.33 -2.43 -29.19
C ALA A 60 -36.61 -2.91 -28.49
N LEU A 61 -36.73 -2.54 -27.21
CA LEU A 61 -37.92 -1.85 -26.71
C LEU A 61 -37.50 -0.70 -25.78
N GLN A 62 -37.91 0.51 -26.15
CA GLN A 62 -37.78 1.72 -25.35
C GLN A 62 -38.93 1.82 -24.36
N SER A 63 -38.63 2.18 -23.11
CA SER A 63 -39.58 2.91 -22.27
C SER A 63 -38.84 3.86 -21.32
N SER A 64 -39.52 4.96 -21.04
CA SER A 64 -38.98 6.29 -20.78
C SER A 64 -38.66 6.59 -19.31
N GLN A 65 -37.62 7.41 -19.13
CA GLN A 65 -37.50 8.49 -18.14
C GLN A 65 -37.80 8.20 -16.65
N THR A 66 -36.72 8.07 -15.88
CA THR A 66 -36.54 8.83 -14.63
C THR A 66 -35.15 9.47 -14.69
N ALA A 67 -35.04 10.73 -14.28
CA ALA A 67 -33.80 11.51 -14.29
C ALA A 67 -32.78 10.93 -13.29
N GLN A 68 -32.12 9.85 -13.69
CA GLN A 68 -30.91 9.38 -13.05
C GLN A 68 -29.79 10.36 -13.42
N TYR A 69 -29.08 10.83 -12.41
CA TYR A 69 -27.74 11.37 -12.53
C TYR A 69 -26.90 10.38 -13.34
N ARG A 70 -26.88 10.52 -14.66
CA ARG A 70 -25.97 9.79 -15.54
C ARG A 70 -24.59 10.31 -15.18
N GLN A 71 -23.90 9.61 -14.28
CA GLN A 71 -22.46 9.52 -14.39
C GLN A 71 -22.19 9.17 -15.85
N SER A 72 -21.62 10.12 -16.59
CA SER A 72 -20.96 9.85 -17.87
C SER A 72 -20.21 8.54 -17.70
N SER A 73 -20.42 7.59 -18.63
CA SER A 73 -20.14 6.14 -18.49
C SER A 73 -18.65 5.77 -18.40
N GLY A 74 -17.89 6.51 -17.60
CA GLY A 74 -16.45 6.37 -17.41
C GLY A 74 -15.81 7.49 -16.58
N ALA A 75 -16.53 8.56 -16.21
CA ALA A 75 -15.99 9.57 -15.31
C ALA A 75 -16.11 9.09 -13.86
N PHE A 76 -14.99 9.01 -13.14
CA PHE A 76 -14.97 8.55 -11.74
C PHE A 76 -14.36 9.62 -10.84
N ASP A 77 -15.08 9.98 -9.78
CA ASP A 77 -14.70 11.01 -8.82
C ASP A 77 -14.32 10.38 -7.48
N LEU A 78 -13.07 10.56 -7.08
CA LEU A 78 -12.47 9.98 -5.88
C LEU A 78 -12.15 11.07 -4.85
N LEU A 79 -12.34 10.76 -3.57
CA LEU A 79 -11.74 11.55 -2.51
C LEU A 79 -10.26 11.16 -2.41
N TYR A 80 -9.36 12.13 -2.47
CA TYR A 80 -7.96 11.92 -2.14
C TYR A 80 -7.61 12.57 -0.81
N VAL A 81 -6.62 12.01 -0.12
CA VAL A 81 -5.92 12.66 0.98
C VAL A 81 -4.42 12.42 0.79
N THR A 82 -3.60 13.46 0.90
CA THR A 82 -2.18 13.37 0.60
C THR A 82 -1.30 14.34 1.39
N ASP A 83 -0.11 13.89 1.74
CA ASP A 83 1.04 14.65 2.25
C ASP A 83 2.10 14.87 1.15
N ARG A 84 1.73 14.75 -0.13
CA ARG A 84 2.57 15.13 -1.27
C ARG A 84 2.61 16.64 -1.44
N GLY A 85 3.77 17.14 -1.83
CA GLY A 85 3.99 18.53 -2.21
C GLY A 85 3.12 18.90 -3.42
N PRO A 86 2.28 19.95 -3.33
CA PRO A 86 1.54 20.43 -4.49
C PRO A 86 2.51 21.01 -5.51
N VAL A 87 2.25 20.73 -6.78
CA VAL A 87 2.94 21.28 -7.94
C VAL A 87 1.89 22.08 -8.72
N THR A 88 2.01 23.40 -8.65
CA THR A 88 1.16 24.30 -9.42
C THR A 88 1.89 24.64 -10.72
N ALA A 89 1.35 24.16 -11.84
CA ALA A 89 1.87 24.48 -13.15
C ALA A 89 1.60 25.97 -13.51
N PRO A 90 2.28 26.54 -14.53
CA PRO A 90 2.10 27.95 -14.93
C PRO A 90 0.66 28.32 -15.30
N ASP A 91 -0.14 27.34 -15.72
CA ASP A 91 -1.57 27.46 -16.02
C ASP A 91 -2.47 27.37 -14.77
N SER A 92 -1.86 27.38 -13.57
CA SER A 92 -2.52 27.18 -12.27
C SER A 92 -3.18 25.80 -12.10
N THR A 93 -2.88 24.82 -12.95
CA THR A 93 -3.35 23.44 -12.77
C THR A 93 -2.67 22.82 -11.55
N LEU A 94 -3.49 22.37 -10.60
CA LEU A 94 -3.02 21.67 -9.40
C LEU A 94 -2.64 20.23 -9.75
N SER A 95 -1.45 19.83 -9.33
CA SER A 95 -0.98 18.44 -9.33
C SER A 95 -0.18 18.16 -8.05
N TYR A 96 0.19 16.90 -7.81
CA TYR A 96 0.99 16.52 -6.64
C TYR A 96 2.24 15.76 -7.07
N GLY A 97 3.40 16.22 -6.59
CA GLY A 97 4.70 15.64 -6.90
C GLY A 97 5.13 14.53 -5.95
N ALA A 98 6.41 14.21 -5.99
CA ALA A 98 7.04 13.22 -5.12
C ALA A 98 7.70 13.82 -3.86
N GLU A 99 7.68 15.14 -3.72
CA GLU A 99 8.27 15.83 -2.57
C GLU A 99 7.30 15.80 -1.37
N ARG A 100 7.84 15.88 -0.15
CA ARG A 100 7.05 15.83 1.09
C ARG A 100 6.43 17.20 1.36
N ALA A 101 5.13 17.23 1.66
CA ALA A 101 4.49 18.36 2.30
C ALA A 101 4.44 18.12 3.80
N ILE A 102 4.73 19.15 4.59
CA ILE A 102 4.58 19.09 6.06
C ILE A 102 3.12 19.24 6.51
N PHE A 103 2.16 19.00 5.62
CA PHE A 103 0.72 19.12 5.86
C PHE A 103 -0.03 18.09 5.01
N LEU A 104 -1.23 17.72 5.47
CA LEU A 104 -2.17 16.92 4.68
C LEU A 104 -3.13 17.82 3.91
N SER A 105 -3.29 17.55 2.63
CA SER A 105 -4.32 18.12 1.77
C SER A 105 -5.32 17.06 1.37
N PHE A 106 -6.58 17.43 1.14
CA PHE A 106 -7.61 16.52 0.67
C PHE A 106 -8.56 17.23 -0.27
N GLY A 107 -9.20 16.45 -1.14
CA GLY A 107 -10.10 16.99 -2.14
C GLY A 107 -10.62 15.93 -3.10
N SER A 108 -11.03 16.36 -4.29
CA SER A 108 -11.58 15.48 -5.31
C SER A 108 -10.61 15.32 -6.47
N VAL A 109 -10.42 14.09 -6.93
CA VAL A 109 -9.72 13.77 -8.18
C VAL A 109 -10.66 13.08 -9.14
N SER A 110 -10.81 13.65 -10.33
CA SER A 110 -11.62 13.12 -11.41
C SER A 110 -10.76 12.35 -12.40
N THR A 111 -11.25 11.18 -12.81
CA THR A 111 -10.65 10.36 -13.87
C THR A 111 -11.64 10.20 -15.01
N ILE A 112 -11.15 10.16 -16.25
CA ILE A 112 -11.96 9.97 -17.46
C ILE A 112 -11.33 8.91 -18.38
N PRO A 113 -12.12 8.26 -19.25
CA PRO A 113 -11.57 7.34 -20.22
C PRO A 113 -10.55 8.04 -21.14
N THR A 114 -9.46 7.34 -21.44
CA THR A 114 -8.51 7.79 -22.46
C THR A 114 -9.16 7.59 -23.84
N ARG A 115 -9.28 8.65 -24.65
CA ARG A 115 -9.81 8.52 -26.02
C ARG A 115 -8.84 7.65 -26.83
N ASN A 116 -9.38 6.63 -27.50
CA ASN A 116 -8.75 5.66 -28.41
C ASN A 116 -7.34 6.06 -28.90
N SER A 117 -6.31 5.77 -28.10
CA SER A 117 -4.94 5.70 -28.58
C SER A 117 -4.44 4.28 -28.32
N PRO A 118 -4.11 3.50 -29.37
CA PRO A 118 -3.55 2.15 -29.23
C PRO A 118 -2.27 2.10 -28.38
N SER A 119 -1.64 3.26 -28.13
CA SER A 119 -0.40 3.41 -27.36
C SER A 119 -0.59 3.73 -25.87
N SER A 120 -1.81 4.04 -25.40
CA SER A 120 -2.00 4.40 -23.99
C SER A 120 -2.04 3.15 -23.10
N LYS A 121 -1.06 3.03 -22.19
CA LYS A 121 -0.97 1.94 -21.23
C LYS A 121 -2.15 1.89 -20.25
N SER A 122 -2.89 3.00 -20.08
CA SER A 122 -4.04 3.09 -19.19
C SER A 122 -5.33 3.47 -19.92
N LYS A 123 -6.41 2.72 -19.63
CA LYS A 123 -7.77 2.98 -20.13
C LYS A 123 -8.36 4.29 -19.59
N PHE A 124 -7.80 4.83 -18.51
CA PHE A 124 -8.24 6.06 -17.86
C PHE A 124 -7.06 6.99 -17.59
N ARG A 125 -7.36 8.29 -17.46
CA ARG A 125 -6.39 9.31 -17.04
C ARG A 125 -7.04 10.25 -16.03
N VAL A 126 -6.23 10.89 -15.20
CA VAL A 126 -6.69 12.01 -14.36
C VAL A 126 -7.06 13.19 -15.28
N SER A 127 -8.22 13.79 -15.02
CA SER A 127 -8.73 14.94 -15.78
C SER A 127 -8.74 16.23 -14.98
N GLY A 128 -8.71 16.16 -13.65
CA GLY A 128 -8.73 17.34 -12.80
C GLY A 128 -8.60 16.97 -11.33
N ILE A 129 -7.95 17.86 -10.59
CA ILE A 129 -7.74 17.77 -9.13
C ILE A 129 -8.26 19.08 -8.54
N SER A 130 -9.10 18.98 -7.50
CA SER A 130 -9.60 20.12 -6.76
C SER A 130 -9.34 19.91 -5.27
N GLU A 131 -8.57 20.79 -4.65
CA GLU A 131 -8.35 20.78 -3.20
C GLU A 131 -9.59 21.32 -2.49
N THR A 132 -10.10 20.57 -1.50
CA THR A 132 -11.24 20.98 -0.66
C THR A 132 -10.74 21.59 0.65
N GLY A 133 -9.65 21.06 1.20
CA GLY A 133 -9.10 21.54 2.46
C GLY A 133 -7.72 21.00 2.75
N ARG A 134 -7.10 21.59 3.77
CA ARG A 134 -5.74 21.28 4.20
C ARG A 134 -5.61 21.41 5.71
N PHE A 135 -4.89 20.48 6.33
CA PHE A 135 -4.54 20.53 7.74
C PHE A 135 -3.39 21.52 7.99
N PRO A 136 -3.31 22.12 9.19
CA PRO A 136 -2.15 22.94 9.55
C PRO A 136 -0.86 22.12 9.50
N ALA A 137 0.24 22.79 9.18
CA ALA A 137 1.56 22.18 9.08
C ALA A 137 1.97 21.51 10.41
N THR A 138 2.61 20.35 10.31
CA THR A 138 3.14 19.56 11.41
C THR A 138 4.67 19.47 11.37
N PRO A 139 5.36 19.46 12.52
CA PRO A 139 4.81 19.48 13.88
C PRO A 139 4.19 20.84 14.26
N TYR A 140 3.18 20.80 15.13
CA TYR A 140 2.63 22.05 15.70
C TYR A 140 3.66 22.69 16.62
N GLY A 141 3.73 24.02 16.60
CA GLY A 141 4.48 24.77 17.61
C GLY A 141 3.92 24.53 19.02
N VAL A 142 4.61 25.08 20.02
CA VAL A 142 4.21 25.04 21.42
C VAL A 142 4.22 26.46 21.98
N VAL A 143 3.15 26.85 22.67
CA VAL A 143 3.04 28.14 23.35
C VAL A 143 3.06 27.94 24.86
N ALA A 144 3.82 28.77 25.57
CA ALA A 144 3.81 28.78 27.03
C ALA A 144 2.51 29.43 27.55
N THR A 145 1.87 28.81 28.53
CA THR A 145 0.70 29.37 29.23
C THR A 145 0.92 29.31 30.74
N ALA A 146 0.10 30.03 31.52
CA ALA A 146 0.13 29.93 32.98
C ALA A 146 -0.08 28.49 33.50
N SER A 147 -0.75 27.64 32.71
CA SER A 147 -0.98 26.21 33.04
C SER A 147 0.06 25.26 32.44
N GLY A 148 1.18 25.79 31.92
CA GLY A 148 2.23 25.03 31.23
C GLY A 148 2.14 25.11 29.70
N PRO A 149 3.05 24.41 28.99
CA PRO A 149 3.10 24.42 27.53
C PRO A 149 1.84 23.81 26.91
N ARG A 150 1.28 24.47 25.87
CA ARG A 150 0.09 24.04 25.14
C ARG A 150 0.32 24.13 23.64
N ARG A 151 -0.53 23.45 22.85
CA ARG A 151 -0.60 23.68 21.40
C ARG A 151 -1.19 25.08 21.13
N PRO A 152 -0.74 25.80 20.10
CA PRO A 152 -1.32 27.06 19.68
C PRO A 152 -2.83 26.88 19.41
N PRO A 153 -3.72 27.70 20.02
CA PRO A 153 -5.16 27.60 19.79
C PRO A 153 -5.54 27.72 18.30
N THR A 154 -4.81 28.53 17.53
CA THR A 154 -4.99 28.68 16.08
C THR A 154 -4.69 27.39 15.31
N ALA A 155 -3.65 26.65 15.69
CA ALA A 155 -3.33 25.36 15.08
C ALA A 155 -4.37 24.30 15.43
N VAL A 156 -4.89 24.30 16.66
CA VAL A 156 -5.98 23.40 17.08
C VAL A 156 -7.26 23.71 16.31
N ALA A 157 -7.67 24.97 16.24
CA ALA A 157 -8.86 25.39 15.49
C ALA A 157 -8.75 25.05 14.00
N ALA A 158 -7.60 25.30 13.37
CA ALA A 158 -7.36 24.94 11.97
C ALA A 158 -7.41 23.42 11.75
N HIS A 159 -6.91 22.62 12.71
CA HIS A 159 -7.02 21.17 12.66
C HIS A 159 -8.48 20.71 12.75
N GLU A 160 -9.25 21.24 13.71
CA GLU A 160 -10.66 20.90 13.90
C GLU A 160 -11.50 21.27 12.68
N GLN A 161 -11.25 22.44 12.08
CA GLN A 161 -11.90 22.86 10.84
C GLN A 161 -11.58 21.92 9.67
N ALA A 162 -10.30 21.57 9.47
CA ALA A 162 -9.89 20.65 8.42
C ALA A 162 -10.48 19.24 8.62
N ALA A 163 -10.53 18.76 9.87
CA ALA A 163 -11.16 17.49 10.20
C ALA A 163 -12.67 17.50 9.89
N ALA A 164 -13.38 18.56 10.27
CA ALA A 164 -14.81 18.72 9.98
C ALA A 164 -15.10 18.77 8.48
N LEU A 165 -14.24 19.44 7.69
CA LEU A 165 -14.34 19.47 6.23
C LEU A 165 -14.12 18.07 5.60
N LEU A 166 -13.11 17.33 6.06
CA LEU A 166 -12.86 15.96 5.59
C LEU A 166 -14.05 15.03 5.93
N GLN A 167 -14.56 15.11 7.16
CA GLN A 167 -15.76 14.37 7.58
C GLN A 167 -16.99 14.75 6.75
N GLY A 168 -17.16 16.05 6.45
CA GLY A 168 -18.23 16.55 5.60
C GLY A 168 -18.17 15.96 4.18
N GLU A 169 -16.98 15.86 3.59
CA GLU A 169 -16.80 15.28 2.26
C GLU A 169 -17.05 13.77 2.25
N VAL A 170 -16.58 13.04 3.28
CA VAL A 170 -16.90 11.61 3.46
C VAL A 170 -18.41 11.42 3.62
N ALA A 171 -19.07 12.20 4.48
CA ALA A 171 -20.52 12.13 4.72
C ALA A 171 -21.34 12.45 3.45
N ARG A 172 -20.93 13.46 2.67
CA ARG A 172 -21.56 13.82 1.38
C ARG A 172 -21.49 12.66 0.39
N ARG A 173 -20.33 12.00 0.27
CA ARG A 173 -20.17 10.83 -0.60
C ARG A 173 -20.98 9.64 -0.09
N LEU A 174 -20.97 9.39 1.22
CA LEU A 174 -21.77 8.33 1.84
C LEU A 174 -23.27 8.51 1.62
N ALA A 175 -23.78 9.74 1.55
CA ALA A 175 -25.20 9.99 1.30
C ALA A 175 -25.70 9.37 -0.01
N THR A 176 -24.84 9.33 -1.04
CA THR A 176 -25.16 8.77 -2.37
C THR A 176 -24.66 7.34 -2.58
N ALA A 177 -23.73 6.86 -1.74
CA ALA A 177 -23.21 5.50 -1.82
C ALA A 177 -24.29 4.45 -1.48
N LYS A 178 -24.30 3.36 -2.26
CA LYS A 178 -25.19 2.21 -2.04
C LYS A 178 -24.94 1.54 -0.68
N ARG A 179 -23.67 1.50 -0.26
CA ARG A 179 -23.25 0.96 1.04
C ARG A 179 -22.62 2.07 1.86
N LYS A 180 -22.89 2.06 3.16
CA LYS A 180 -22.32 3.02 4.12
C LYS A 180 -20.93 2.60 4.57
N GLU A 181 -20.12 2.20 3.61
CA GLU A 181 -18.81 1.59 3.82
C GLU A 181 -17.77 2.32 2.98
N VAL A 182 -16.56 2.42 3.51
CA VAL A 182 -15.46 3.16 2.90
C VAL A 182 -14.34 2.18 2.53
N VAL A 183 -13.84 2.28 1.31
CA VAL A 183 -12.66 1.56 0.83
C VAL A 183 -11.53 2.56 0.68
N VAL A 184 -10.43 2.32 1.38
CA VAL A 184 -9.24 3.15 1.35
C VAL A 184 -8.13 2.37 0.66
N PHE A 185 -7.44 2.98 -0.30
CA PHE A 185 -6.27 2.39 -0.95
C PHE A 185 -5.00 3.22 -0.70
N ILE A 186 -3.90 2.54 -0.35
CA ILE A 186 -2.55 3.10 -0.19
C ILE A 186 -1.60 2.46 -1.22
N HIS A 187 -0.99 3.27 -2.08
CA HIS A 187 -0.12 2.79 -3.15
C HIS A 187 1.28 2.37 -2.69
N GLY A 188 2.02 1.74 -3.59
CA GLY A 188 3.39 1.27 -3.39
C GLY A 188 4.50 2.24 -3.79
N TYR A 189 5.73 1.72 -3.79
CA TYR A 189 6.94 2.43 -4.20
C TYR A 189 6.88 2.87 -5.66
N GLY A 190 7.42 4.05 -5.98
CA GLY A 190 7.57 4.51 -7.37
C GLY A 190 6.28 4.96 -8.06
N ASN A 191 5.12 4.90 -7.41
CA ASN A 191 3.84 5.33 -7.98
C ASN A 191 3.65 6.85 -7.87
N SER A 192 3.21 7.50 -8.95
CA SER A 192 2.76 8.89 -8.95
C SER A 192 1.40 9.08 -8.27
N PHE A 193 0.92 10.32 -8.14
CA PHE A 193 -0.42 10.60 -7.61
C PHE A 193 -1.49 10.02 -8.54
N ASP A 194 -1.30 10.20 -9.85
CA ASP A 194 -2.19 9.71 -10.88
C ASP A 194 -2.25 8.18 -10.89
N ASP A 195 -1.11 7.49 -10.77
CA ASP A 195 -1.08 6.02 -10.70
C ASP A 195 -1.94 5.50 -9.52
N ALA A 196 -1.82 6.15 -8.36
CA ALA A 196 -2.59 5.78 -7.18
C ALA A 196 -4.09 6.06 -7.34
N ALA A 197 -4.46 7.19 -7.94
CA ALA A 197 -5.86 7.52 -8.22
C ALA A 197 -6.47 6.54 -9.23
N LEU A 198 -5.74 6.19 -10.30
CA LEU A 198 -6.19 5.23 -11.32
C LEU A 198 -6.33 3.82 -10.75
N ALA A 199 -5.39 3.36 -9.94
CA ALA A 199 -5.48 2.08 -9.24
C ALA A 199 -6.71 2.03 -8.31
N THR A 200 -6.96 3.10 -7.56
CA THR A 200 -8.14 3.20 -6.68
C THR A 200 -9.44 3.18 -7.47
N GLY A 201 -9.48 3.84 -8.64
CA GLY A 201 -10.63 3.80 -9.55
C GLY A 201 -10.91 2.38 -10.09
N GLU A 202 -9.86 1.62 -10.43
CA GLU A 202 -9.99 0.20 -10.84
C GLU A 202 -10.50 -0.69 -9.71
N ILE A 203 -9.98 -0.52 -8.49
CA ILE A 203 -10.49 -1.22 -7.29
C ILE A 203 -11.97 -0.89 -7.09
N CYS A 204 -12.35 0.39 -7.16
CA CYS A 204 -13.72 0.79 -6.91
C CYS A 204 -14.70 0.22 -7.95
N ARG A 205 -14.30 0.21 -9.23
CA ARG A 205 -15.08 -0.41 -10.31
C ARG A 205 -15.16 -1.93 -10.16
N THR A 206 -14.08 -2.58 -9.75
CA THR A 206 -14.08 -4.01 -9.42
C THR A 206 -15.11 -4.32 -8.34
N LEU A 207 -15.19 -3.46 -7.31
CA LEU A 207 -16.20 -3.49 -6.25
C LEU A 207 -17.57 -2.89 -6.66
N GLN A 208 -17.80 -2.72 -7.97
CA GLN A 208 -19.05 -2.24 -8.58
C GLN A 208 -19.54 -0.88 -8.07
N ASN A 209 -18.63 0.00 -7.66
CA ASN A 209 -18.92 1.37 -7.22
C ASN A 209 -19.99 1.44 -6.11
N GLN A 210 -20.05 0.43 -5.23
CA GLN A 210 -21.02 0.39 -4.14
C GLN A 210 -20.56 1.17 -2.88
N PHE A 211 -19.28 1.52 -2.82
CA PHE A 211 -18.58 2.05 -1.66
C PHE A 211 -18.13 3.48 -1.89
N VAL A 212 -17.82 4.21 -0.80
CA VAL A 212 -17.03 5.44 -0.91
C VAL A 212 -15.57 5.04 -1.04
N CYS A 213 -14.95 5.34 -2.18
CA CYS A 213 -13.55 5.02 -2.44
C CYS A 213 -12.66 6.24 -2.19
N ILE A 214 -11.61 6.04 -1.40
CA ILE A 214 -10.66 7.06 -0.99
C ILE A 214 -9.25 6.59 -1.35
N VAL A 215 -8.47 7.45 -2.00
CA VAL A 215 -7.04 7.22 -2.20
C VAL A 215 -6.24 7.99 -1.16
N LEU A 216 -5.36 7.30 -0.45
CA LEU A 216 -4.34 7.90 0.41
C LEU A 216 -3.01 7.83 -0.31
N THR A 217 -2.43 8.98 -0.64
CA THR A 217 -1.16 9.04 -1.37
C THR A 217 -0.06 9.65 -0.55
N TRP A 218 1.13 9.08 -0.66
CA TRP A 218 2.35 9.51 0.04
C TRP A 218 3.48 9.87 -0.94
N PRO A 219 4.53 10.57 -0.49
CA PRO A 219 5.58 11.10 -1.38
C PRO A 219 6.50 10.00 -1.90
N ALA A 220 6.04 9.33 -2.96
CA ALA A 220 6.76 8.31 -3.72
C ALA A 220 7.05 8.76 -5.16
N GLY A 221 7.93 8.05 -5.86
CA GLY A 221 8.15 8.24 -7.30
C GLY A 221 9.07 9.40 -7.65
N GLY A 222 9.99 9.76 -6.74
CA GLY A 222 11.00 10.79 -7.00
C GLY A 222 12.05 10.39 -8.04
N SER A 223 12.61 11.36 -8.74
CA SER A 223 13.57 11.18 -9.84
C SER A 223 15.03 11.05 -9.38
N ARG A 224 15.30 10.18 -8.39
CA ARG A 224 16.65 10.00 -7.80
C ARG A 224 17.36 8.68 -8.21
N GLY A 225 16.88 8.01 -9.26
CA GLY A 225 17.43 6.71 -9.71
C GLY A 225 16.99 5.52 -8.84
N PHE A 226 17.10 4.29 -9.32
CA PHE A 226 16.43 3.13 -8.72
C PHE A 226 16.80 2.87 -7.24
N PHE A 227 18.09 2.91 -6.90
CA PHE A 227 18.56 2.61 -5.54
C PHE A 227 18.34 3.77 -4.55
N PHE A 228 18.76 4.99 -4.90
CA PHE A 228 18.58 6.16 -4.04
C PHE A 228 17.10 6.57 -3.94
N GLY A 229 16.34 6.40 -5.03
CA GLY A 229 14.89 6.58 -5.06
C GLY A 229 14.18 5.65 -4.09
N TYR A 230 14.57 4.38 -4.00
CA TYR A 230 13.95 3.46 -3.05
C TYR A 230 14.23 3.86 -1.60
N ASN A 231 15.46 4.25 -1.24
CA ASN A 231 15.75 4.69 0.13
C ASN A 231 14.99 5.97 0.49
N VAL A 232 14.88 6.93 -0.44
CA VAL A 232 14.11 8.16 -0.23
C VAL A 232 12.63 7.85 -0.05
N ASP A 233 12.06 7.03 -0.93
CA ASP A 233 10.66 6.62 -0.84
C ASP A 233 10.40 5.79 0.44
N ARG A 234 11.36 4.97 0.89
CA ARG A 234 11.26 4.28 2.17
C ARG A 234 11.15 5.27 3.33
N GLU A 235 12.04 6.25 3.41
CA GLU A 235 11.96 7.30 4.45
C GLU A 235 10.69 8.14 4.30
N SER A 236 10.19 8.34 3.06
CA SER A 236 8.93 9.05 2.81
C SER A 236 7.72 8.23 3.25
N SER A 237 7.81 6.91 3.14
CA SER A 237 6.78 5.99 3.62
C SER A 237 6.66 6.04 5.15
N GLU A 238 7.78 6.14 5.88
CA GLU A 238 7.79 6.32 7.33
C GLU A 238 7.28 7.70 7.73
N PHE A 239 7.65 8.75 6.99
CA PHE A 239 7.12 10.11 7.17
C PHE A 239 5.59 10.15 7.07
N ALA A 240 5.01 9.45 6.10
CA ALA A 240 3.58 9.47 5.82
C ALA A 240 2.72 8.77 6.89
N VAL A 241 3.29 7.87 7.71
CA VAL A 241 2.53 7.07 8.69
C VAL A 241 1.70 7.96 9.63
N ALA A 242 2.29 9.01 10.18
CA ALA A 242 1.62 9.88 11.15
C ALA A 242 0.42 10.61 10.53
N ASP A 243 0.58 11.07 9.30
CA ASP A 243 -0.42 11.83 8.57
C ASP A 243 -1.55 10.93 8.04
N LEU A 244 -1.21 9.80 7.41
CA LEU A 244 -2.22 8.87 6.92
C LEU A 244 -2.99 8.18 8.06
N LYS A 245 -2.36 7.93 9.22
CA LYS A 245 -3.07 7.49 10.43
C LYS A 245 -4.14 8.50 10.85
N LYS A 246 -3.78 9.79 10.91
CA LYS A 246 -4.69 10.88 11.26
C LYS A 246 -5.88 10.94 10.28
N ALA A 247 -5.62 10.79 8.98
CA ALA A 247 -6.68 10.72 7.98
C ALA A 247 -7.64 9.53 8.21
N ILE A 248 -7.09 8.32 8.39
CA ILE A 248 -7.88 7.10 8.66
C ILE A 248 -8.75 7.25 9.91
N ARG A 249 -8.20 7.81 11.00
CA ARG A 249 -8.95 8.08 12.22
C ARG A 249 -10.15 9.01 11.97
N ILE A 250 -9.93 10.14 11.30
CA ILE A 250 -10.97 11.12 11.00
C ILE A 250 -12.06 10.52 10.08
N ILE A 251 -11.65 9.76 9.07
CA ILE A 251 -12.56 9.03 8.18
C ILE A 251 -13.41 8.04 8.99
N ALA A 252 -12.80 7.22 9.84
CA ALA A 252 -13.51 6.24 10.68
C ALA A 252 -14.52 6.88 11.65
N GLU A 253 -14.17 8.03 12.21
CA GLU A 253 -15.00 8.82 13.13
C GLU A 253 -16.15 9.56 12.43
N THR A 254 -16.19 9.59 11.09
CA THR A 254 -17.27 10.23 10.34
C THR A 254 -18.63 9.54 10.62
N LYS A 255 -19.65 10.34 10.93
CA LYS A 255 -21.02 9.86 11.13
C LYS A 255 -21.54 9.17 9.87
N GLY A 256 -22.11 7.99 10.05
CA GLY A 256 -22.66 7.18 8.95
C GLY A 256 -21.67 6.20 8.33
N VAL A 257 -20.35 6.28 8.61
CA VAL A 257 -19.44 5.17 8.26
C VAL A 257 -19.81 3.96 9.13
N GLU A 258 -20.07 2.82 8.50
CA GLU A 258 -20.35 1.54 9.17
C GLU A 258 -19.15 0.58 9.13
N ARG A 259 -18.35 0.61 8.06
CA ARG A 259 -17.15 -0.23 7.89
C ARG A 259 -16.07 0.48 7.10
N LEU A 260 -14.83 0.20 7.47
CA LEU A 260 -13.64 0.64 6.78
C LEU A 260 -12.86 -0.58 6.26
N HIS A 261 -12.54 -0.57 4.97
CA HIS A 261 -11.72 -1.57 4.30
C HIS A 261 -10.42 -0.90 3.85
N LEU A 262 -9.30 -1.30 4.44
CA LEU A 262 -7.99 -0.72 4.20
C LEU A 262 -7.20 -1.64 3.26
N LEU A 263 -6.92 -1.18 2.05
CA LEU A 263 -6.17 -1.92 1.03
C LEU A 263 -4.83 -1.24 0.82
N ALA A 264 -3.76 -2.01 0.69
CA ALA A 264 -2.44 -1.47 0.38
C ALA A 264 -1.64 -2.38 -0.52
N HIS A 265 -0.72 -1.79 -1.28
CA HIS A 265 0.13 -2.51 -2.24
C HIS A 265 1.62 -2.28 -1.97
N SER A 266 2.44 -3.32 -2.10
CA SER A 266 3.91 -3.22 -2.07
C SER A 266 4.41 -2.49 -0.82
N ARG A 267 5.22 -1.43 -0.96
CA ARG A 267 5.68 -0.61 0.17
C ARG A 267 4.53 0.05 0.96
N GLY A 268 3.39 0.31 0.34
CA GLY A 268 2.22 0.84 1.03
C GLY A 268 1.69 -0.11 2.11
N THR A 269 1.97 -1.42 2.04
CA THR A 269 1.58 -2.37 3.09
C THR A 269 2.38 -2.15 4.37
N ASP A 270 3.63 -1.70 4.27
CA ASP A 270 4.45 -1.35 5.43
C ASP A 270 3.90 -0.09 6.13
N VAL A 271 3.48 0.91 5.35
CA VAL A 271 2.77 2.10 5.85
C VAL A 271 1.49 1.70 6.56
N LEU A 272 0.66 0.87 5.91
CA LEU A 272 -0.60 0.41 6.49
C LEU A 272 -0.38 -0.45 7.75
N ALA A 273 0.62 -1.33 7.77
CA ALA A 273 0.97 -2.12 8.95
C ALA A 273 1.38 -1.24 10.14
N SER A 274 2.20 -0.20 9.90
CA SER A 274 2.55 0.79 10.93
C SER A 274 1.33 1.55 11.45
N ILE A 275 0.41 1.94 10.56
CA ILE A 275 -0.84 2.63 10.95
C ILE A 275 -1.73 1.70 11.79
N VAL A 276 -1.94 0.46 11.34
CA VAL A 276 -2.73 -0.55 12.06
C VAL A 276 -2.14 -0.82 13.43
N GLN A 277 -0.82 -0.94 13.55
CA GLN A 277 -0.12 -1.08 14.84
C GLN A 277 -0.45 0.09 15.78
N GLN A 278 -0.27 1.33 15.33
CA GLN A 278 -0.52 2.51 16.16
C GLN A 278 -2.00 2.66 16.54
N LEU A 279 -2.92 2.42 15.60
CA LEU A 279 -4.35 2.45 15.89
C LEU A 279 -4.76 1.31 16.82
N ALA A 280 -4.16 0.12 16.72
CA ALA A 280 -4.46 -0.99 17.61
C ALA A 280 -4.05 -0.67 19.05
N ILE A 281 -2.87 -0.07 19.22
CA ILE A 281 -2.41 0.43 20.53
C ILE A 281 -3.35 1.53 21.04
N GLU A 282 -3.72 2.52 20.22
CA GLU A 282 -4.68 3.58 20.61
C GLU A 282 -6.04 3.00 21.03
N ALA A 283 -6.53 1.98 20.32
CA ALA A 283 -7.77 1.29 20.66
C ALA A 283 -7.64 0.47 21.96
N TYR A 284 -6.56 -0.29 22.12
CA TYR A 284 -6.31 -1.12 23.29
C TYR A 284 -6.22 -0.27 24.57
N VAL A 285 -5.43 0.80 24.54
CA VAL A 285 -5.29 1.74 25.67
C VAL A 285 -6.61 2.41 26.02
N SER A 286 -7.50 2.63 25.04
CA SER A 286 -8.86 3.16 25.26
C SER A 286 -9.91 2.10 25.58
N ARG A 287 -9.49 0.88 25.98
CA ARG A 287 -10.36 -0.26 26.29
C ARG A 287 -11.28 -0.68 25.16
N SER A 288 -10.76 -0.65 23.94
CA SER A 288 -11.50 -0.92 22.71
C SER A 288 -10.72 -1.85 21.78
N SER A 289 -11.25 -2.07 20.57
CA SER A 289 -10.58 -2.77 19.48
C SER A 289 -10.61 -1.93 18.20
N LEU A 290 -9.82 -2.33 17.20
CA LEU A 290 -9.82 -1.68 15.89
C LEU A 290 -11.21 -1.64 15.25
N TRP A 291 -12.00 -2.70 15.43
CA TRP A 291 -13.39 -2.74 14.98
C TRP A 291 -14.27 -1.76 15.76
N GLN A 292 -14.27 -1.83 17.09
CA GLN A 292 -15.18 -1.02 17.90
C GLN A 292 -14.90 0.48 17.78
N ARG A 293 -13.62 0.87 17.74
CA ARG A 293 -13.21 2.27 17.70
C ARG A 293 -13.17 2.84 16.30
N TYR A 294 -12.62 2.10 15.34
CA TYR A 294 -12.31 2.60 13.99
C TYR A 294 -13.10 1.90 12.88
N LYS A 295 -13.96 0.93 13.21
CA LYS A 295 -14.81 0.21 12.25
C LYS A 295 -14.00 -0.51 11.17
N ILE A 296 -12.73 -0.79 11.43
CA ILE A 296 -11.84 -1.48 10.49
C ILE A 296 -12.29 -2.94 10.41
N ALA A 297 -12.89 -3.29 9.28
CA ALA A 297 -13.39 -4.64 9.00
C ALA A 297 -12.35 -5.47 8.24
N ASN A 298 -11.63 -4.85 7.30
CA ASN A 298 -10.61 -5.55 6.53
C ASN A 298 -9.33 -4.72 6.45
N ALA A 299 -8.19 -5.39 6.61
CA ALA A 299 -6.89 -4.95 6.13
C ALA A 299 -6.45 -5.92 5.02
N VAL A 300 -6.18 -5.43 3.82
CA VAL A 300 -5.84 -6.26 2.66
C VAL A 300 -4.50 -5.82 2.08
N PHE A 301 -3.52 -6.71 2.07
CA PHE A 301 -2.18 -6.46 1.59
C PHE A 301 -1.96 -7.18 0.27
N PHE A 302 -1.62 -6.43 -0.78
CA PHE A 302 -1.26 -6.97 -2.09
C PHE A 302 0.25 -6.90 -2.28
N ALA A 303 0.86 -8.06 -2.58
CA ALA A 303 2.30 -8.19 -2.79
C ALA A 303 3.16 -7.41 -1.76
N PRO A 304 2.93 -7.60 -0.44
CA PRO A 304 3.55 -6.77 0.59
C PRO A 304 5.08 -6.78 0.56
N ASP A 305 5.67 -5.59 0.46
CA ASP A 305 7.13 -5.40 0.48
C ASP A 305 7.62 -5.03 1.88
N ILE A 306 7.43 -5.96 2.81
CA ILE A 306 7.84 -5.88 4.20
C ILE A 306 8.46 -7.22 4.62
N ASP A 307 9.49 -7.19 5.45
CA ASP A 307 10.05 -8.41 6.05
C ASP A 307 9.01 -9.11 6.91
N LEU A 308 8.96 -10.44 6.86
CA LEU A 308 7.98 -11.24 7.62
C LEU A 308 8.05 -10.95 9.13
N ASP A 309 9.24 -10.88 9.71
CA ASP A 309 9.40 -10.69 11.16
C ASP A 309 8.96 -9.27 11.55
N VAL A 310 9.29 -8.28 10.72
CA VAL A 310 8.87 -6.87 10.91
C VAL A 310 7.35 -6.75 10.83
N ALA A 311 6.72 -7.36 9.82
CA ALA A 311 5.26 -7.34 9.67
C ALA A 311 4.57 -7.94 10.90
N SER A 312 5.13 -9.04 11.39
CA SER A 312 4.60 -9.78 12.51
C SER A 312 4.72 -9.01 13.82
N SER A 313 5.89 -8.41 14.06
CA SER A 313 6.09 -7.49 15.18
C SER A 313 5.09 -6.33 15.13
N LYS A 314 4.85 -5.72 13.96
CA LYS A 314 3.90 -4.61 13.83
C LYS A 314 2.46 -5.02 14.09
N LEU A 315 1.98 -6.07 13.43
CA LEU A 315 0.56 -6.49 13.47
C LEU A 315 0.14 -7.04 14.84
N PHE A 316 1.08 -7.63 15.58
CA PHE A 316 0.80 -8.27 16.86
C PHE A 316 1.37 -7.54 18.08
N ALA A 317 2.02 -6.39 17.92
CA ALA A 317 2.62 -5.65 19.03
C ALA A 317 1.67 -5.45 20.23
N TRP A 318 0.41 -5.12 19.96
CA TRP A 318 -0.56 -4.81 21.00
C TRP A 318 -1.05 -6.02 21.80
N VAL A 319 -0.89 -7.25 21.29
CA VAL A 319 -1.21 -8.50 22.00
C VAL A 319 0.00 -9.15 22.63
N SER A 320 1.20 -8.79 22.17
CA SER A 320 2.47 -9.39 22.60
C SER A 320 3.12 -8.68 23.80
N ASP A 321 2.55 -7.55 24.25
CA ASP A 321 3.06 -6.77 25.37
C ASP A 321 2.07 -6.81 26.56
N PRO A 322 2.32 -7.62 27.60
CA PRO A 322 1.44 -7.72 28.77
C PRO A 322 1.47 -6.47 29.66
N ASP A 323 2.49 -5.61 29.50
CA ASP A 323 2.64 -4.38 30.28
C ASP A 323 1.91 -3.19 29.61
N LEU A 324 1.40 -3.38 28.39
CA LEU A 324 0.64 -2.36 27.68
C LEU A 324 -0.62 -1.97 28.49
N PRO A 325 -0.89 -0.66 28.70
CA PRO A 325 -2.02 -0.24 29.51
C PRO A 325 -3.36 -0.54 28.83
N PHE A 326 -4.33 -0.99 29.62
CA PHE A 326 -5.74 -1.17 29.23
C PHE A 326 -6.62 -0.21 30.06
N GLY A 327 -6.73 1.03 29.60
CA GLY A 327 -7.20 2.15 30.40
C GLY A 327 -6.09 2.71 31.28
N SER A 328 -6.31 2.82 32.58
CA SER A 328 -5.34 3.41 33.52
C SER A 328 -4.29 2.46 34.08
N LYS A 329 -4.39 1.15 33.81
CA LYS A 329 -3.48 0.09 34.31
C LYS A 329 -3.29 -0.98 33.24
N SER A 330 -2.18 -1.72 33.29
CA SER A 330 -2.00 -2.92 32.46
C SER A 330 -3.02 -4.01 32.83
N SER A 331 -3.36 -4.84 31.86
CA SER A 331 -4.22 -6.01 32.07
C SER A 331 -3.68 -7.17 31.23
N PRO A 332 -2.72 -7.95 31.76
CA PRO A 332 -1.99 -8.95 30.98
C PRO A 332 -2.86 -10.04 30.35
N SER A 333 -4.03 -10.31 30.92
CA SER A 333 -4.98 -11.31 30.41
C SER A 333 -6.07 -10.73 29.49
N MET A 334 -6.04 -9.42 29.22
CA MET A 334 -7.09 -8.76 28.45
C MET A 334 -6.89 -8.98 26.96
N PHE A 335 -7.96 -9.44 26.30
CA PHE A 335 -8.03 -9.55 24.85
C PHE A 335 -9.37 -8.98 24.36
N PRO A 336 -9.42 -7.74 23.85
CA PRO A 336 -10.67 -7.13 23.39
C PRO A 336 -11.26 -7.91 22.20
N PRO A 337 -12.59 -7.92 22.04
CA PRO A 337 -13.22 -8.60 20.92
C PRO A 337 -12.85 -7.91 19.61
N GLN A 338 -12.29 -8.68 18.68
CA GLN A 338 -11.85 -8.18 17.38
C GLN A 338 -13.02 -7.95 16.40
N GLY A 339 -14.21 -8.45 16.72
CA GLY A 339 -15.38 -8.32 15.86
C GLY A 339 -15.16 -9.00 14.50
N PRO A 340 -15.61 -8.40 13.39
CA PRO A 340 -15.41 -8.91 12.04
C PRO A 340 -14.06 -8.52 11.42
N MET A 341 -13.12 -7.98 12.21
CA MET A 341 -11.84 -7.53 11.69
C MET A 341 -11.04 -8.71 11.13
N HIS A 342 -10.53 -8.53 9.91
CA HIS A 342 -9.86 -9.58 9.16
C HIS A 342 -8.68 -9.03 8.36
N LEU A 343 -7.55 -9.74 8.39
CA LEU A 343 -6.36 -9.45 7.60
C LEU A 343 -6.28 -10.45 6.43
N THR A 344 -6.14 -9.95 5.21
CA THR A 344 -5.92 -10.79 4.03
C THR A 344 -4.63 -10.38 3.35
N VAL A 345 -3.73 -11.35 3.15
CA VAL A 345 -2.44 -11.12 2.51
C VAL A 345 -2.41 -11.91 1.20
N TYR A 346 -2.40 -11.21 0.07
CA TYR A 346 -2.11 -11.81 -1.22
C TYR A 346 -0.60 -11.82 -1.45
N SER A 347 -0.05 -13.01 -1.66
CA SER A 347 1.37 -13.23 -1.94
C SER A 347 1.56 -13.80 -3.35
N SER A 348 2.69 -13.50 -3.97
CA SER A 348 3.13 -14.16 -5.19
C SER A 348 4.57 -14.64 -5.01
N PRO A 349 4.81 -15.94 -4.81
CA PRO A 349 6.15 -16.47 -4.59
C PRO A 349 7.10 -16.24 -5.79
N GLY A 350 6.55 -16.02 -6.99
CA GLY A 350 7.28 -15.74 -8.22
C GLY A 350 7.54 -14.25 -8.49
N ASP A 351 7.16 -13.35 -7.59
CA ASP A 351 7.30 -11.90 -7.78
C ASP A 351 8.77 -11.47 -7.83
N LYS A 352 9.20 -10.98 -8.99
CA LYS A 352 10.58 -10.52 -9.22
C LYS A 352 10.88 -9.18 -8.55
N ALA A 353 9.89 -8.29 -8.42
CA ALA A 353 10.08 -6.99 -7.76
C ALA A 353 10.42 -7.18 -6.29
N LEU A 354 9.69 -8.07 -5.62
CA LEU A 354 9.98 -8.45 -4.24
C LEU A 354 11.33 -9.18 -4.13
N GLY A 355 11.71 -10.01 -5.11
CA GLY A 355 13.03 -10.63 -5.15
C GLY A 355 14.18 -9.61 -5.18
N VAL A 356 14.02 -8.50 -5.91
CA VAL A 356 14.97 -7.39 -5.90
C VAL A 356 15.00 -6.72 -4.52
N SER A 357 13.84 -6.45 -3.91
CA SER A 357 13.79 -5.89 -2.55
C SER A 357 14.47 -6.80 -1.51
N THR A 358 14.20 -8.11 -1.52
CA THR A 358 14.85 -9.09 -0.65
C THR A 358 16.38 -8.99 -0.73
N LEU A 359 16.92 -8.90 -1.96
CA LEU A 359 18.35 -8.71 -2.19
C LEU A 359 18.88 -7.37 -1.66
N LEU A 360 18.15 -6.27 -1.92
CA LEU A 360 18.56 -4.91 -1.52
C LEU A 360 18.68 -4.76 0.00
N PHE A 361 17.81 -5.42 0.76
CA PHE A 361 17.70 -5.25 2.20
C PHE A 361 18.27 -6.40 3.03
N GLY A 362 18.78 -7.45 2.38
CA GLY A 362 19.30 -8.63 3.06
C GLY A 362 18.25 -9.36 3.91
N SER A 363 16.96 -9.19 3.59
CA SER A 363 15.87 -9.87 4.29
C SER A 363 15.84 -11.36 3.92
N ALA A 364 15.48 -12.23 4.85
CA ALA A 364 15.38 -13.66 4.57
C ALA A 364 14.12 -14.00 3.73
N LEU A 365 13.00 -13.33 4.02
CA LEU A 365 11.73 -13.53 3.32
C LEU A 365 10.83 -12.29 3.42
N ARG A 366 10.34 -11.79 2.28
CA ARG A 366 9.28 -10.78 2.23
C ARG A 366 7.91 -11.42 2.40
N LEU A 367 7.03 -10.74 3.12
CA LEU A 367 5.65 -11.19 3.34
C LEU A 367 4.92 -11.46 2.00
N GLY A 368 5.19 -10.65 0.97
CA GLY A 368 4.56 -10.82 -0.34
C GLY A 368 5.10 -11.99 -1.17
N GLN A 369 6.19 -12.63 -0.74
CA GLN A 369 6.72 -13.86 -1.36
C GLN A 369 6.38 -15.11 -0.54
N LEU A 370 5.58 -14.96 0.52
CA LEU A 370 5.24 -16.06 1.42
C LEU A 370 4.50 -17.17 0.69
N ALA A 371 5.02 -18.38 0.80
CA ALA A 371 4.41 -19.63 0.37
C ALA A 371 4.60 -20.63 1.50
N VAL A 372 3.64 -21.55 1.71
CA VAL A 372 3.75 -22.59 2.76
C VAL A 372 5.08 -23.36 2.65
N ALA A 373 5.49 -23.71 1.43
CA ALA A 373 6.72 -24.44 1.17
C ALA A 373 8.01 -23.63 1.38
N ARG A 374 7.93 -22.31 1.53
CA ARG A 374 9.09 -21.40 1.66
C ARG A 374 9.27 -20.83 3.06
N ILE A 375 8.43 -21.21 4.02
CA ILE A 375 8.61 -20.83 5.43
C ILE A 375 9.90 -21.52 5.94
N PRO A 376 10.94 -20.76 6.35
CA PRO A 376 12.16 -21.35 6.87
C PRO A 376 11.87 -22.23 8.10
N LYS A 377 12.51 -23.40 8.20
CA LYS A 377 12.25 -24.37 9.28
C LYS A 377 12.63 -23.84 10.67
N ASP A 378 13.67 -23.01 10.75
CA ASP A 378 14.16 -22.32 11.94
C ASP A 378 13.26 -21.13 12.35
N ARG A 379 12.74 -20.37 11.38
CA ARG A 379 11.73 -19.32 11.63
C ARG A 379 10.31 -19.88 11.82
N SER A 380 10.14 -21.19 11.70
CA SER A 380 8.88 -21.85 11.96
C SER A 380 8.48 -21.76 13.44
N GLU A 381 9.38 -21.42 14.38
CA GLU A 381 9.03 -21.26 15.80
C GLU A 381 8.07 -20.06 16.05
N ALA A 382 8.37 -18.88 15.50
CA ALA A 382 7.45 -17.73 15.58
C ALA A 382 6.14 -17.98 14.80
N ALA A 383 6.23 -18.60 13.63
CA ALA A 383 5.04 -18.97 12.84
C ALA A 383 4.24 -20.13 13.48
N SER A 384 4.86 -21.01 14.26
CA SER A 384 4.20 -22.12 14.95
C SER A 384 3.55 -21.69 16.26
N GLN A 385 4.02 -20.61 16.88
CA GLN A 385 3.23 -19.89 17.89
C GLN A 385 1.88 -19.41 17.33
N TRP A 386 1.80 -19.11 16.03
CA TRP A 386 0.55 -18.74 15.36
C TRP A 386 -0.28 -19.92 14.86
N ALA A 387 0.35 -21.07 14.63
CA ALA A 387 -0.32 -22.27 14.13
C ALA A 387 -1.26 -22.93 15.16
N GLY A 388 -1.29 -22.44 16.41
CA GLY A 388 -2.24 -22.84 17.45
C GLY A 388 -2.94 -21.68 18.18
N ALA A 389 -2.57 -20.43 17.88
CA ALA A 389 -3.40 -19.29 18.26
C ALA A 389 -4.65 -19.34 17.36
N ASN A 390 -5.85 -19.08 17.89
CA ASN A 390 -7.12 -19.05 17.14
C ASN A 390 -7.20 -17.92 16.08
N MET A 391 -6.09 -17.64 15.39
CA MET A 391 -5.94 -16.70 14.28
C MET A 391 -6.51 -17.21 12.97
N GLU A 392 -6.93 -18.48 12.91
CA GLU A 392 -7.61 -19.09 11.76
C GLU A 392 -8.88 -18.34 11.33
N GLY A 393 -9.41 -17.43 12.17
CA GLY A 393 -10.52 -16.55 11.84
C GLY A 393 -10.17 -15.07 11.66
N LEU A 394 -8.90 -14.68 11.83
CA LEU A 394 -8.44 -13.29 11.79
C LEU A 394 -7.51 -13.00 10.60
N VAL A 395 -6.80 -14.01 10.08
CA VAL A 395 -5.82 -13.83 9.00
C VAL A 395 -6.00 -14.90 7.94
N ASP A 396 -5.97 -14.52 6.66
CA ASP A 396 -5.84 -15.41 5.51
C ASP A 396 -4.63 -15.04 4.66
N PHE A 397 -3.81 -16.02 4.29
CA PHE A 397 -2.74 -15.87 3.30
C PHE A 397 -3.16 -16.54 2.00
N ILE A 398 -3.14 -15.79 0.90
CA ILE A 398 -3.65 -16.21 -0.39
C ILE A 398 -2.50 -16.19 -1.40
N GLU A 399 -2.03 -17.38 -1.74
CA GLU A 399 -0.98 -17.60 -2.73
C GLU A 399 -1.56 -17.42 -4.14
N TYR A 400 -0.98 -16.49 -4.89
CA TYR A 400 -1.20 -16.30 -6.32
C TYR A 400 0.00 -16.82 -7.10
N SER A 401 -0.22 -17.87 -7.89
CA SER A 401 0.81 -18.55 -8.67
C SER A 401 0.95 -18.02 -10.11
N GLY A 402 0.04 -17.17 -10.56
CA GLY A 402 0.04 -16.58 -11.91
C GLY A 402 1.04 -15.44 -12.10
N GLY A 403 1.28 -15.04 -13.35
CA GLY A 403 2.08 -13.85 -13.72
C GLY A 403 3.56 -13.91 -13.30
N ARG A 404 4.43 -14.50 -14.14
CA ARG A 404 5.89 -14.47 -13.90
C ARG A 404 6.47 -13.12 -14.35
N GLY A 405 7.13 -12.38 -13.45
CA GLY A 405 7.84 -11.13 -13.78
C GLY A 405 7.36 -9.90 -13.01
N PHE A 406 7.84 -8.71 -13.38
CA PHE A 406 7.46 -7.44 -12.72
C PHE A 406 5.97 -7.07 -12.90
N ILE A 407 5.30 -7.60 -13.93
CA ILE A 407 3.84 -7.48 -14.13
C ILE A 407 3.10 -8.23 -13.00
N GLY A 408 3.69 -9.31 -12.49
CA GLY A 408 3.20 -10.05 -11.32
C GLY A 408 3.26 -9.23 -10.02
N HIS A 409 3.83 -8.02 -10.00
CA HIS A 409 3.79 -7.19 -8.80
C HIS A 409 2.46 -6.43 -8.64
N SER A 410 1.72 -6.23 -9.74
CA SER A 410 0.44 -5.49 -9.75
C SER A 410 -0.74 -6.38 -10.15
N TYR A 411 -0.66 -7.70 -9.90
CA TYR A 411 -1.69 -8.68 -10.32
C TYR A 411 -3.09 -8.33 -9.81
N PHE A 412 -3.21 -7.65 -8.66
CA PHE A 412 -4.49 -7.31 -8.06
C PHE A 412 -5.33 -6.36 -8.92
N LEU A 413 -4.71 -5.64 -9.86
CA LEU A 413 -5.38 -4.74 -10.80
C LEU A 413 -5.64 -5.38 -12.16
N SER A 414 -5.04 -6.52 -12.48
CA SER A 414 -5.11 -7.11 -13.82
C SER A 414 -5.71 -8.51 -13.84
N ASP A 415 -5.43 -9.32 -12.83
CA ASP A 415 -5.82 -10.72 -12.79
C ASP A 415 -7.31 -10.89 -12.40
N PRO A 416 -8.14 -11.54 -13.25
CA PRO A 416 -9.56 -11.74 -12.98
C PRO A 416 -9.86 -12.57 -11.73
N ALA A 417 -9.00 -13.54 -11.40
CA ALA A 417 -9.21 -14.44 -10.26
C ALA A 417 -8.99 -13.69 -8.94
N VAL A 418 -7.91 -12.91 -8.85
CA VAL A 418 -7.64 -12.04 -7.70
C VAL A 418 -8.75 -11.00 -7.53
N LYS A 419 -9.24 -10.42 -8.62
CA LYS A 419 -10.38 -9.48 -8.58
C LYS A 419 -11.67 -10.14 -8.10
N ALA A 420 -11.98 -11.33 -8.60
CA ALA A 420 -13.16 -12.08 -8.20
C ALA A 420 -13.11 -12.41 -6.69
N ASP A 421 -11.95 -12.82 -6.20
CA ASP A 421 -11.74 -13.08 -4.77
C ASP A 421 -11.88 -11.80 -3.93
N LEU A 422 -11.31 -10.68 -4.37
CA LEU A 422 -11.46 -9.39 -3.69
C LEU A 422 -12.94 -8.95 -3.60
N VAL A 423 -13.72 -9.19 -4.66
CA VAL A 423 -15.16 -8.94 -4.67
C VAL A 423 -15.86 -9.85 -3.66
N ALA A 424 -15.56 -11.14 -3.65
CA ALA A 424 -16.16 -12.08 -2.72
C ALA A 424 -15.83 -11.72 -1.24
N LEU A 425 -14.58 -11.31 -0.97
CA LEU A 425 -14.12 -10.87 0.34
C LEU A 425 -14.83 -9.58 0.81
N ILE A 426 -14.76 -8.51 0.02
CA ILE A 426 -15.18 -7.17 0.47
C ILE A 426 -16.68 -6.92 0.23
N ARG A 427 -17.16 -7.19 -1.00
CA ARG A 427 -18.56 -6.96 -1.37
C ARG A 427 -19.45 -8.03 -0.77
N ASP A 428 -19.11 -9.30 -0.98
CA ASP A 428 -20.00 -10.40 -0.61
C ASP A 428 -19.77 -10.89 0.83
N ARG A 429 -18.71 -10.40 1.50
CA ARG A 429 -18.35 -10.71 2.90
C ARG A 429 -18.19 -12.21 3.14
N VAL A 430 -17.58 -12.88 2.16
CA VAL A 430 -17.39 -14.32 2.15
C VAL A 430 -16.06 -14.67 2.83
N LYS A 431 -16.04 -15.75 3.63
CA LYS A 431 -14.82 -16.26 4.29
C LYS A 431 -14.02 -17.14 3.33
N ALA A 432 -12.70 -17.27 3.52
CA ALA A 432 -11.83 -18.02 2.59
C ALA A 432 -12.27 -19.47 2.32
N GLY A 433 -12.77 -20.20 3.32
CA GLY A 433 -13.23 -21.58 3.15
C GLY A 433 -14.56 -21.76 2.42
N ASP A 434 -15.24 -20.68 2.02
CA ASP A 434 -16.49 -20.75 1.27
C ASP A 434 -16.20 -20.91 -0.24
N PRO A 435 -16.86 -21.87 -0.93
CA PRO A 435 -16.62 -22.15 -2.35
C PRO A 435 -16.77 -20.94 -3.28
N ARG A 436 -17.55 -19.91 -2.89
CA ARG A 436 -17.73 -18.69 -3.69
C ARG A 436 -16.44 -17.88 -3.87
N ARG A 437 -15.44 -18.06 -2.99
CA ARG A 437 -14.10 -17.44 -3.13
C ARG A 437 -13.17 -18.20 -4.07
N GLN A 438 -13.51 -19.44 -4.44
CA GLN A 438 -12.72 -20.27 -5.36
C GLN A 438 -11.26 -20.44 -4.91
N LEU A 439 -11.05 -20.53 -3.60
CA LEU A 439 -9.76 -20.77 -2.98
C LEU A 439 -9.58 -22.26 -2.67
N VAL A 440 -8.38 -22.77 -2.90
CA VAL A 440 -7.97 -24.12 -2.52
C VAL A 440 -7.22 -24.02 -1.18
N GLU A 441 -7.70 -24.73 -0.16
CA GLU A 441 -7.01 -24.80 1.13
C GLU A 441 -5.69 -25.55 0.97
N ILE A 442 -4.56 -24.91 1.30
CA ILE A 442 -3.25 -25.60 1.38
C ILE A 442 -3.10 -26.18 2.79
N LYS A 443 -3.24 -25.30 3.78
CA LYS A 443 -3.20 -25.55 5.22
C LYS A 443 -3.61 -24.25 5.89
N ARG A 444 -4.67 -24.22 6.70
CA ARG A 444 -5.06 -22.96 7.36
C ARG A 444 -3.90 -22.30 8.14
N PRO A 445 -3.77 -20.97 8.10
CA PRO A 445 -4.58 -19.97 7.36
C PRO A 445 -4.17 -19.72 5.89
N PHE A 446 -3.52 -20.68 5.23
CA PHE A 446 -2.98 -20.57 3.87
C PHE A 446 -3.87 -21.22 2.80
N TRP A 447 -4.09 -20.45 1.74
CA TRP A 447 -4.95 -20.74 0.61
C TRP A 447 -4.21 -20.48 -0.70
N ARG A 448 -4.69 -21.03 -1.80
CA ARG A 448 -4.25 -20.73 -3.17
C ARG A 448 -5.44 -20.33 -4.02
N ILE A 449 -5.24 -19.38 -4.93
CA ILE A 449 -6.23 -19.09 -5.99
C ILE A 449 -6.32 -20.29 -6.93
N SER A 450 -7.53 -20.81 -7.16
CA SER A 450 -7.75 -22.00 -8.00
C SER A 450 -7.22 -21.85 -9.43
N ASP A 451 -6.55 -22.89 -9.93
CA ASP A 451 -5.97 -22.94 -11.27
C ASP A 451 -7.03 -23.00 -12.39
N VAL A 452 -8.29 -23.34 -12.06
CA VAL A 452 -9.40 -23.37 -13.05
C VAL A 452 -9.61 -21.99 -13.70
N GLN A 453 -9.35 -20.91 -12.96
CA GLN A 453 -9.35 -19.55 -13.53
C GLN A 453 -8.03 -19.16 -14.22
N GLN A 454 -6.91 -19.81 -13.88
CA GLN A 454 -5.62 -19.57 -14.55
C GLN A 454 -5.58 -20.22 -15.95
N ALA A 455 -6.25 -21.37 -16.13
CA ALA A 455 -6.30 -22.11 -17.39
C ALA A 455 -7.36 -21.60 -18.38
N SER A 456 -8.20 -20.64 -17.98
CA SER A 456 -9.25 -20.05 -18.83
C SER A 456 -8.79 -18.78 -19.57
N GLN A 457 -7.48 -18.54 -19.68
CA GLN A 457 -6.86 -17.41 -20.37
C GLN A 457 -6.05 -17.83 -21.58
#